data_AF-A0A1B8TWX1-F1
#
_entry.id   AF-A0A1B8TWX1-F1
#
_cell.length_a   1.000
_cell.length_b   1.000
_cell.length_c   1.000
_cell.angle_alpha   90.00
_cell.angle_beta   90.00
_cell.angle_gamma   90.00
#
_symmetry.space_group_name_H-M   'P 1'
#
loop_
_entity.id
_entity.type
_entity.pdbx_description
1 polymer ?
#
loop_
_entity_poly.entity_id
_entity_poly.type
_entity_poly.pdbx_seq_one_letter_code
_entity_poly.pdbx_strand_id
1 'polypeptide(L)'
;MKSSALVLGVIVIFLMSSFTKQETVWLDKNLKETSQTKAVYYKIGKKSNGIVTFYYKNKSTFRETFFVDGKLDGKFNEYYDSGNLKVDGKYKNGAKDGNWKSYYKNGKIKSKGRYKDGEKVGIWKFFYKND
;
A
#
# COMPACT_ATOMS: atom_id res chain seq x y z
N MET A 1 -57.65 -18.92 -12.09
CA MET A 1 -57.24 -17.67 -12.76
C MET A 1 -56.21 -16.95 -11.91
N LYS A 2 -55.08 -16.60 -12.54
CA LYS A 2 -54.04 -15.62 -12.18
C LYS A 2 -53.09 -15.96 -11.02
N SER A 3 -51.92 -16.42 -11.46
CA SER A 3 -50.60 -16.31 -10.86
C SER A 3 -50.32 -14.96 -10.18
N SER A 4 -49.53 -14.97 -9.12
CA SER A 4 -48.62 -13.87 -8.84
C SER A 4 -47.27 -14.46 -8.46
N ALA A 5 -46.35 -14.28 -9.40
CA ALA A 5 -45.00 -14.76 -9.41
C ALA A 5 -44.04 -13.73 -8.79
N LEU A 6 -42.91 -14.23 -8.31
CA LEU A 6 -41.61 -13.56 -8.28
C LEU A 6 -41.55 -12.13 -7.72
N VAL A 7 -41.11 -12.01 -6.46
CA VAL A 7 -40.35 -10.83 -6.00
C VAL A 7 -38.99 -11.19 -5.37
N LEU A 8 -38.70 -12.46 -5.07
CA LEU A 8 -37.39 -12.83 -4.47
C LEU A 8 -36.21 -12.87 -5.45
N GLY A 9 -36.43 -12.75 -6.76
CA GLY A 9 -35.37 -12.90 -7.77
C GLY A 9 -34.43 -11.70 -7.91
N VAL A 10 -34.84 -10.48 -7.54
CA VAL A 10 -34.06 -9.26 -7.88
C VAL A 10 -33.07 -8.87 -6.77
N ILE A 11 -33.39 -9.13 -5.50
CA ILE A 11 -32.53 -8.74 -4.37
C ILE A 11 -31.28 -9.64 -4.25
N VAL A 12 -31.37 -10.91 -4.64
CA VAL A 12 -30.22 -11.85 -4.58
C VAL A 12 -29.25 -11.63 -5.74
N ILE A 13 -29.72 -11.23 -6.93
CA ILE A 13 -28.86 -10.98 -8.10
C ILE A 13 -28.00 -9.73 -7.88
N PHE A 14 -28.49 -8.73 -7.14
CA PHE A 14 -27.74 -7.50 -6.86
C PHE A 14 -26.64 -7.66 -5.79
N LEU A 15 -26.71 -8.71 -4.94
CA LEU A 15 -25.67 -8.99 -3.94
C LEU A 15 -24.48 -9.79 -4.51
N MET A 16 -24.58 -10.36 -5.72
CA MET A 16 -23.49 -11.12 -6.35
C MET A 16 -22.60 -10.30 -7.30
N SER A 17 -23.01 -9.09 -7.67
CA SER A 17 -22.17 -8.22 -8.51
C SER A 17 -21.14 -7.49 -7.66
N SER A 18 -19.92 -8.04 -7.60
CA SER A 18 -18.63 -7.36 -7.38
C SER A 18 -17.77 -7.86 -6.22
N PHE A 19 -17.70 -9.17 -5.98
CA PHE A 19 -16.44 -9.74 -5.51
C PHE A 19 -15.46 -9.82 -6.68
N THR A 20 -14.90 -8.67 -7.06
CA THR A 20 -13.72 -8.67 -7.93
C THR A 20 -12.61 -9.40 -7.18
N LYS A 21 -12.25 -10.59 -7.64
CA LYS A 21 -11.16 -11.39 -7.09
C LYS A 21 -9.92 -10.51 -6.92
N GLN A 22 -9.45 -10.35 -5.68
CA GLN A 22 -8.26 -9.55 -5.41
C GLN A 22 -7.07 -10.37 -5.90
N GLU A 23 -6.50 -10.00 -7.05
CA GLU A 23 -5.44 -10.77 -7.69
C GLU A 23 -4.09 -10.58 -6.97
N THR A 24 -3.36 -11.69 -6.79
CA THR A 24 -1.99 -11.65 -6.30
C THR A 24 -1.07 -11.34 -7.48
N VAL A 25 -0.27 -10.28 -7.34
CA VAL A 25 0.71 -9.89 -8.37
C VAL A 25 2.12 -10.08 -7.81
N TRP A 26 2.92 -10.87 -8.51
CA TRP A 26 4.30 -11.20 -8.17
C TRP A 26 5.27 -10.14 -8.72
N LEU A 27 6.25 -9.73 -7.92
CA LEU A 27 7.14 -8.61 -8.23
C LEU A 27 8.61 -8.97 -8.01
N ASP A 28 9.48 -8.50 -8.91
CA ASP A 28 10.94 -8.63 -8.79
C ASP A 28 11.53 -7.66 -7.75
N LYS A 29 12.86 -7.65 -7.59
CA LYS A 29 13.56 -6.75 -6.67
C LYS A 29 13.37 -5.25 -6.97
N ASN A 30 12.92 -4.92 -8.19
CA ASN A 30 12.66 -3.56 -8.65
C ASN A 30 11.16 -3.21 -8.65
N LEU A 31 10.31 -4.05 -8.04
CA LEU A 31 8.85 -3.90 -8.00
C LEU A 31 8.17 -3.95 -9.38
N LYS A 32 8.80 -4.61 -10.36
CA LYS A 32 8.19 -4.89 -11.67
C LYS A 32 7.54 -6.27 -11.67
N GLU A 33 6.44 -6.41 -12.40
CA GLU A 33 5.69 -7.68 -12.48
C GLU A 33 6.56 -8.79 -13.08
N THR A 34 6.51 -9.98 -12.47
CA THR A 34 7.35 -11.12 -12.85
C THR A 34 6.67 -12.44 -12.51
N SER A 35 7.30 -13.58 -12.82
CA SER A 35 6.79 -14.90 -12.43
C SER A 35 6.99 -15.16 -10.94
N GLN A 36 6.13 -15.98 -10.33
CA GLN A 36 6.24 -16.38 -8.91
C GLN A 36 7.63 -16.92 -8.54
N THR A 37 8.28 -17.64 -9.46
CA THR A 37 9.63 -18.21 -9.27
C THR A 37 10.73 -17.15 -9.18
N LYS A 38 10.58 -16.01 -9.87
CA LYS A 38 11.55 -14.90 -9.90
C LYS A 38 11.21 -13.78 -8.91
N ALA A 39 10.09 -13.91 -8.20
CA ALA A 39 9.55 -12.87 -7.35
C ALA A 39 10.32 -12.74 -6.02
N VAL A 40 10.51 -11.50 -5.59
CA VAL A 40 10.99 -11.11 -4.26
C VAL A 40 9.84 -10.62 -3.39
N TYR A 41 8.83 -10.00 -4.00
CA TYR A 41 7.63 -9.50 -3.33
C TYR A 41 6.37 -10.01 -4.02
N TYR A 42 5.24 -9.90 -3.33
CA TYR A 42 3.92 -9.98 -3.95
C TYR A 42 3.03 -8.88 -3.38
N LYS A 43 2.00 -8.47 -4.11
CA LYS A 43 1.00 -7.50 -3.62
C LYS A 43 -0.40 -8.04 -3.78
N ILE A 44 -1.28 -7.56 -2.91
CA ILE A 44 -2.71 -7.86 -2.89
C ILE A 44 -3.43 -6.51 -2.75
N GLY A 45 -4.35 -6.18 -3.67
CA GLY A 45 -5.02 -4.87 -3.70
C GLY A 45 -5.33 -4.35 -5.09
N LYS A 46 -6.37 -3.52 -5.21
CA LYS A 46 -6.69 -2.79 -6.45
C LYS A 46 -5.83 -1.54 -6.54
N LYS A 47 -5.17 -1.34 -7.69
CA LYS A 47 -4.33 -0.16 -7.95
C LYS A 47 -5.15 1.15 -8.09
N SER A 48 -6.46 1.08 -8.37
CA SER A 48 -7.24 2.29 -8.70
C SER A 48 -7.70 3.04 -7.45
N ASN A 49 -8.46 2.40 -6.57
CA ASN A 49 -9.04 3.03 -5.39
C ASN A 49 -8.98 2.08 -4.19
N GLY A 50 -8.12 2.38 -3.21
CA GLY A 50 -8.01 1.63 -1.96
C GLY A 50 -6.58 1.32 -1.52
N ILE A 51 -6.48 0.50 -0.46
CA ILE A 51 -5.19 0.07 0.11
C ILE A 51 -4.60 -1.05 -0.75
N VAL A 52 -3.32 -0.91 -1.06
CA VAL A 52 -2.49 -1.97 -1.64
C VAL A 52 -1.42 -2.33 -0.62
N THR A 53 -1.41 -3.60 -0.23
CA THR A 53 -0.39 -4.15 0.66
C THR A 53 0.56 -5.00 -0.16
N PHE A 54 1.85 -4.71 -0.01
CA PHE A 54 2.95 -5.46 -0.55
C PHE A 54 3.57 -6.29 0.57
N TYR A 55 3.97 -7.50 0.23
CA TYR A 55 4.53 -8.48 1.14
C TYR A 55 5.88 -8.93 0.62
N TYR A 56 6.80 -9.20 1.53
CA TYR A 56 7.96 -10.02 1.27
C TYR A 56 7.54 -11.46 0.95
N LYS A 57 8.41 -12.23 0.29
CA LYS A 57 8.16 -13.66 0.01
C LYS A 57 7.90 -14.49 1.28
N ASN A 58 8.43 -14.07 2.43
CA ASN A 58 8.17 -14.68 3.75
C ASN A 58 6.80 -14.29 4.36
N LYS A 59 5.95 -13.59 3.61
CA LYS A 59 4.60 -13.09 3.99
C LYS A 59 4.58 -11.94 4.99
N SER A 60 5.73 -11.45 5.46
CA SER A 60 5.78 -10.21 6.24
C SER A 60 5.43 -9.00 5.36
N THR A 61 4.78 -8.00 5.94
CA THR A 61 4.41 -6.77 5.22
C THR A 61 5.68 -6.02 4.83
N PHE A 62 5.81 -5.70 3.54
CA PHE A 62 6.87 -4.86 3.00
C PHE A 62 6.45 -3.39 2.95
N ARG A 63 5.23 -3.14 2.46
CA ARG A 63 4.72 -1.79 2.24
C ARG A 63 3.19 -1.77 2.26
N GLU A 64 2.64 -0.71 2.83
CA GLU A 64 1.22 -0.39 2.74
C GLU A 64 1.07 0.99 2.11
N THR A 65 0.16 1.10 1.14
CA THR A 65 -0.09 2.38 0.49
C THR A 65 -1.54 2.50 0.04
N PHE A 66 -2.00 3.72 -0.18
CA PHE A 66 -3.34 4.02 -0.63
C PHE A 66 -3.31 4.64 -2.02
N PHE A 67 -4.22 4.20 -2.88
CA PHE A 67 -4.40 4.75 -4.22
C PHE A 67 -5.76 5.43 -4.35
N VAL A 68 -5.78 6.57 -5.04
CA VAL A 68 -6.97 7.26 -5.56
C VAL A 68 -6.77 7.47 -7.05
N ASP A 69 -7.70 7.00 -7.87
CA ASP A 69 -7.67 7.04 -9.33
C ASP A 69 -6.33 6.63 -9.95
N GLY A 70 -5.73 5.57 -9.39
CA GLY A 70 -4.46 5.02 -9.87
C GLY A 70 -3.20 5.76 -9.40
N LYS A 71 -3.34 6.83 -8.61
CA LYS A 71 -2.23 7.60 -8.04
C LYS A 71 -2.11 7.34 -6.55
N LEU A 72 -0.88 7.40 -6.04
CA LEU A 72 -0.64 7.36 -4.60
C LEU A 72 -1.25 8.58 -3.93
N ASP A 73 -2.18 8.37 -3.01
CA ASP A 73 -2.83 9.45 -2.27
C ASP A 73 -3.23 8.95 -0.89
N GLY A 74 -2.72 9.55 0.18
CA GLY A 74 -2.94 9.11 1.55
C GLY A 74 -1.74 8.37 2.14
N LYS A 75 -2.00 7.52 3.14
CA LYS A 75 -0.97 6.97 4.03
C LYS A 75 0.00 6.05 3.29
N PHE A 76 1.27 6.12 3.68
CA PHE A 76 2.33 5.28 3.18
C PHE A 76 3.22 4.79 4.32
N ASN A 77 3.33 3.47 4.44
CA ASN A 77 4.24 2.81 5.37
C ASN A 77 5.14 1.84 4.61
N GLU A 78 6.41 1.78 4.98
CA GLU A 78 7.30 0.68 4.65
C GLU A 78 7.85 0.05 5.91
N TYR A 79 8.11 -1.26 5.85
CA TYR A 79 8.62 -2.03 6.96
C TYR A 79 9.89 -2.77 6.56
N TYR A 80 10.69 -3.11 7.56
CA TYR A 80 11.76 -4.09 7.42
C TYR A 80 11.18 -5.50 7.32
N ASP A 81 11.99 -6.44 6.87
CA ASP A 81 11.69 -7.89 6.88
C ASP A 81 11.37 -8.43 8.29
N SER A 82 11.88 -7.76 9.33
CA SER A 82 11.55 -8.01 10.73
C SER A 82 10.14 -7.53 11.15
N GLY A 83 9.43 -6.81 10.28
CA GLY A 83 8.15 -6.16 10.58
C GLY A 83 8.28 -4.78 11.24
N ASN A 84 9.49 -4.33 11.61
CA ASN A 84 9.68 -3.00 12.19
C ASN A 84 9.44 -1.91 11.15
N LEU A 85 8.79 -0.81 11.56
CA LEU A 85 8.54 0.35 10.71
C LEU A 85 9.87 0.92 10.20
N LYS A 86 9.97 1.13 8.89
CA LYS A 86 11.14 1.65 8.19
C LYS A 86 10.91 3.06 7.68
N VAL A 87 9.72 3.33 7.13
CA VAL A 87 9.32 4.63 6.60
C VAL A 87 7.84 4.87 6.92
N ASP A 88 7.51 6.09 7.30
CA ASP A 88 6.15 6.57 7.51
C ASP A 88 5.98 7.95 6.88
N GLY A 89 4.84 8.16 6.23
CA GLY A 89 4.49 9.42 5.59
C GLY A 89 3.18 9.32 4.84
N LYS A 90 2.97 10.28 3.94
CA LYS A 90 1.81 10.28 3.04
C LYS A 90 2.16 10.81 1.67
N TYR A 91 1.38 10.36 0.70
CA TYR A 91 1.34 10.92 -0.64
C TYR A 91 0.09 11.79 -0.81
N LYS A 92 0.14 12.69 -1.79
CA LYS A 92 -1.00 13.43 -2.31
C LYS A 92 -0.81 13.57 -3.81
N ASN A 93 -1.80 13.16 -4.61
CA ASN A 93 -1.74 13.21 -6.07
C ASN A 93 -0.48 12.59 -6.70
N GLY A 94 0.05 11.51 -6.11
CA GLY A 94 1.26 10.82 -6.58
C GLY A 94 2.58 11.38 -6.06
N ALA A 95 2.58 12.50 -5.33
CA ALA A 95 3.77 13.13 -4.78
C ALA A 95 3.84 13.02 -3.25
N LYS A 96 5.05 12.97 -2.67
CA LYS A 96 5.21 12.98 -1.21
C LYS A 96 4.69 14.31 -0.65
N ASP A 97 3.92 14.25 0.44
CA ASP A 97 3.36 15.44 1.09
C ASP A 97 3.38 15.30 2.61
N GLY A 98 3.52 16.41 3.33
CA GLY A 98 3.47 16.46 4.79
C GLY A 98 4.69 15.87 5.48
N ASN A 99 4.51 15.39 6.71
CA ASN A 99 5.61 14.91 7.54
C ASN A 99 6.05 13.51 7.11
N TRP A 100 7.36 13.31 7.02
CA TRP A 100 7.98 12.05 6.70
C TRP A 100 9.01 11.68 7.75
N LYS A 101 9.04 10.39 8.11
CA LYS A 101 9.99 9.81 9.04
C LYS A 101 10.57 8.53 8.44
N SER A 102 11.85 8.31 8.68
CA SER A 102 12.48 7.02 8.48
C SER A 102 13.14 6.56 9.77
N TYR A 103 13.23 5.25 9.95
CA TYR A 103 13.69 4.62 11.17
C TYR A 103 14.83 3.65 10.86
N TYR A 104 15.67 3.38 11.84
CA TYR A 104 16.62 2.28 11.86
C TYR A 104 15.90 0.97 12.22
N LYS A 105 16.55 -0.18 11.99
CA LYS A 105 16.01 -1.51 12.35
C LYS A 105 15.66 -1.64 13.85
N ASN A 106 16.34 -0.88 14.71
CA ASN A 106 16.07 -0.81 16.16
C ASN A 106 14.93 0.14 16.54
N GLY A 107 14.21 0.72 15.57
CA GLY A 107 13.10 1.64 15.79
C GLY A 107 13.50 3.09 16.09
N LYS A 108 14.79 3.40 16.29
CA LYS A 108 15.24 4.79 16.46
C LYS A 108 15.04 5.59 15.17
N ILE A 109 14.66 6.85 15.28
CA ILE A 109 14.49 7.74 14.11
C ILE A 109 15.85 7.89 13.41
N LYS A 110 15.86 7.62 12.11
CA LYS A 110 17.01 7.84 11.22
C LYS A 110 16.93 9.22 10.56
N SER A 111 15.75 9.62 10.10
CA SER A 111 15.52 10.96 9.60
C SER A 111 14.08 11.40 9.77
N LYS A 112 13.87 12.71 9.84
CA LYS A 112 12.53 13.31 9.80
C LYS A 112 12.56 14.69 9.16
N GLY A 113 11.49 15.03 8.46
CA GLY A 113 11.32 16.32 7.80
C GLY A 113 9.95 16.41 7.17
N ARG A 114 9.75 17.44 6.34
CA ARG A 114 8.50 17.66 5.61
C ARG A 114 8.76 17.63 4.11
N TYR A 115 7.80 17.07 3.38
CA TYR A 115 7.69 17.19 1.94
C TYR A 115 6.51 18.08 1.58
N LYS A 116 6.61 18.74 0.42
CA LYS A 116 5.52 19.46 -0.22
C LYS A 116 5.62 19.23 -1.73
N ASP A 117 4.59 18.64 -2.32
CA ASP A 117 4.51 18.36 -3.76
C ASP A 117 5.73 17.60 -4.29
N GLY A 118 6.24 16.65 -3.50
CA GLY A 118 7.41 15.82 -3.85
C GLY A 118 8.75 16.38 -3.39
N GLU A 119 8.81 17.66 -3.05
CA GLU A 119 10.06 18.36 -2.68
C GLU A 119 10.27 18.45 -1.18
N LYS A 120 11.52 18.37 -0.74
CA LYS A 120 11.88 18.54 0.68
C LYS A 120 11.71 20.01 1.07
N VAL A 121 10.97 20.27 2.14
CA VAL A 121 10.77 21.61 2.67
C VAL A 121 11.07 21.70 4.16
N GLY A 122 11.54 22.86 4.58
CA GLY A 122 11.89 23.15 5.98
C GLY A 122 13.10 22.36 6.48
N ILE A 123 13.19 22.23 7.79
CA ILE A 123 14.34 21.60 8.45
C ILE A 123 14.24 20.08 8.35
N TRP A 124 15.30 19.48 7.81
CA TRP A 124 15.51 18.03 7.85
C TRP A 124 16.49 17.67 8.95
N LYS A 125 16.10 16.73 9.80
CA LYS A 125 16.96 16.19 10.86
C LYS A 125 17.39 14.79 10.47
N PHE A 126 18.69 14.54 10.55
CA PHE A 126 19.31 13.25 10.34
C PHE A 126 20.01 12.85 11.64
N PHE A 127 19.81 11.60 12.05
CA PHE A 127 20.39 11.05 13.26
C PHE A 127 21.30 9.91 12.85
N TYR A 128 22.50 9.86 13.43
CA TYR A 128 23.43 8.76 13.20
C TYR A 128 23.04 7.57 14.09
N LYS A 129 23.39 6.36 13.62
CA LYS A 129 23.25 5.18 14.45
C LYS A 129 24.37 5.25 15.48
N ASN A 130 24.02 5.55 16.72
CA ASN A 130 24.90 5.29 17.84
C ASN A 130 24.69 3.82 18.17
N ASP A 131 25.69 3.01 17.82
CA ASP A 131 25.75 1.58 18.12
C ASP A 131 25.72 1.34 19.64
#